data_AF-A0A966NMQ4-F1
#
_entry.id   AF-A0A966NMQ4-F1
#
_cell.length_a   1.000
_cell.length_b   1.000
_cell.length_c   1.000
_cell.angle_alpha   90.00
_cell.angle_beta   90.00
_cell.angle_gamma   90.00
#
_symmetry.space_group_name_H-M   'P 1'
#
loop_
_entity.id
_entity.type
_entity.pdbx_description
1 polymer ?
#
loop_
_entity_poly.entity_id
_entity_poly.type
_entity_poly.pdbx_seq_one_letter_code
_entity_poly.pdbx_strand_id
1 'polypeptide(L)' 'MAVSANTPLSLVQDVYKKLPGNVAVARERLGRPLTLTEKILFNHLADPRGQAVERGRSYADFHP' A
#
# COMPACT_ATOMS: atom_id res chain seq x y z
N MET A 1 -8.08 -5.22 -32.70
CA MET A 1 -8.41 -5.74 -31.36
C MET A 1 -8.41 -4.58 -30.39
N ALA A 2 -9.55 -4.21 -29.83
CA ALA A 2 -9.58 -3.23 -28.74
C ALA A 2 -9.12 -3.94 -27.46
N VAL A 3 -7.97 -3.55 -26.92
CA VAL A 3 -7.52 -4.01 -25.61
C VAL A 3 -8.34 -3.26 -24.57
N SER A 4 -9.31 -3.95 -23.94
CA SER A 4 -9.99 -3.42 -22.75
C SER A 4 -9.15 -3.76 -21.52
N ALA A 5 -8.70 -2.76 -20.78
CA ALA A 5 -8.03 -2.97 -19.50
C ALA A 5 -9.05 -3.42 -18.46
N ASN A 6 -9.23 -4.73 -18.32
CA ASN A 6 -10.08 -5.32 -17.29
C ASN A 6 -9.20 -5.73 -16.10
N THR A 7 -9.26 -4.98 -15.01
CA THR A 7 -8.63 -5.40 -13.74
C THR A 7 -9.38 -6.61 -13.19
N PRO A 8 -8.74 -7.77 -12.99
CA PRO A 8 -9.42 -8.94 -12.43
C PRO A 8 -9.99 -8.63 -11.04
N LEU A 9 -11.23 -9.05 -10.78
CA LEU A 9 -11.89 -8.84 -9.48
C LEU A 9 -11.08 -9.45 -8.33
N SER A 10 -10.46 -10.62 -8.55
CA SER A 10 -9.61 -11.28 -7.57
C SER A 10 -8.44 -10.40 -7.13
N LEU A 11 -7.80 -9.71 -8.08
CA LEU A 11 -6.69 -8.78 -7.79
C LEU A 11 -7.16 -7.65 -6.88
N VAL A 12 -8.31 -7.04 -7.19
CA VAL A 12 -8.90 -5.98 -6.37
C VAL A 12 -9.21 -6.50 -4.96
N GLN A 13 -9.84 -7.66 -4.86
CA GLN A 13 -10.19 -8.26 -3.57
C GLN A 13 -8.94 -8.54 -2.73
N ASP A 14 -7.85 -9.04 -3.33
CA ASP A 14 -6.62 -9.36 -2.61
C ASP A 14 -5.90 -8.11 -2.11
N VAL A 15 -5.94 -7.01 -2.85
CA VAL A 15 -5.43 -5.70 -2.39
C VAL A 15 -6.22 -5.22 -1.16
N TYR A 16 -7.55 -5.29 -1.18
CA TYR A 16 -8.37 -4.85 -0.05
C TYR A 16 -8.30 -5.80 1.15
N LYS A 17 -8.11 -7.11 0.95
CA LYS A 17 -7.88 -8.06 2.05
C LYS A 17 -6.63 -7.72 2.86
N LYS A 18 -5.57 -7.22 2.23
CA LYS A 18 -4.31 -6.83 2.89
C LYS A 18 -4.41 -5.51 3.65
N LEU A 19 -5.34 -4.63 3.25
CA LEU A 19 -5.44 -3.25 3.74
C LEU A 19 -5.52 -3.12 5.27
N PRO A 20 -6.37 -3.86 6.01
CA PRO A 20 -6.44 -3.71 7.47
C PRO A 20 -5.11 -3.99 8.17
N GLY A 21 -4.41 -5.05 7.74
CA GLY A 21 -3.11 -5.44 8.31
C GLY A 21 -2.01 -4.42 8.02
N ASN A 22 -1.90 -3.98 6.76
CA ASN A 22 -0.89 -3.00 6.36
C ASN A 22 -1.13 -1.62 6.99
N VAL A 23 -2.40 -1.22 7.17
CA VAL A 23 -2.76 0.01 7.89
C VAL A 23 -2.40 -0.08 9.38
N ALA A 24 -2.55 -1.25 10.01
CA ALA A 24 -2.13 -1.44 11.40
C ALA A 24 -0.61 -1.30 11.55
N VAL A 25 0.16 -1.95 10.66
CA VAL A 25 1.64 -1.81 10.60
C VAL A 25 2.04 -0.35 10.40
N ALA A 26 1.40 0.34 9.45
CA ALA A 26 1.69 1.75 9.19
C ALA A 26 1.44 2.65 10.40
N ARG A 27 0.34 2.41 11.16
CA ARG A 27 0.02 3.17 12.38
C ARG A 27 1.05 2.95 13.47
N GLU A 28 1.47 1.71 13.67
CA GLU A 28 2.53 1.37 14.63
C GLU A 28 3.85 2.06 14.28
N ARG A 29 4.27 1.95 13.01
CA ARG A 29 5.54 2.50 12.53
C ARG A 29 5.61 4.03 12.56
N LEU A 30 4.51 4.70 12.24
CA LEU A 30 4.48 6.18 12.15
C LEU A 30 4.04 6.86 13.45
N GLY A 31 3.41 6.13 14.38
CA GLY A 31 2.99 6.64 15.69
C GLY A 31 1.93 7.76 15.63
N ARG A 32 1.17 7.87 14.53
CA ARG A 32 0.17 8.93 14.32
C ARG A 32 -0.98 8.50 13.41
N PRO A 33 -2.09 9.26 13.34
CA PRO A 33 -3.13 9.02 12.34
C PRO A 33 -2.58 9.11 10.91
N LEU A 34 -3.10 8.25 10.04
CA LEU A 34 -2.69 8.13 8.65
C LEU A 34 -3.62 8.89 7.71
N THR A 35 -3.05 9.60 6.74
CA THR A 35 -3.82 10.14 5.60
C THR A 35 -4.29 9.01 4.68
N LEU A 36 -5.25 9.29 3.79
CA LEU A 36 -5.68 8.33 2.78
C LEU A 36 -4.50 7.87 1.91
N THR A 37 -3.68 8.81 1.44
CA THR A 37 -2.49 8.51 0.63
C THR A 37 -1.52 7.60 1.37
N GLU A 38 -1.28 7.81 2.67
CA GLU A 38 -0.39 6.94 3.45
C GLU A 38 -0.93 5.51 3.55
N LYS A 39 -2.24 5.34 3.75
CA LYS A 39 -2.88 4.02 3.79
C LYS A 39 -2.70 3.30 2.46
N ILE A 40 -2.90 4.00 1.34
CA ILE A 40 -2.74 3.43 0.00
C ILE A 40 -1.28 3.05 -0.24
N LEU A 41 -0.33 3.96 0.00
CA LEU A 41 1.10 3.69 -0.24
C LEU A 41 1.60 2.53 0.63
N PHE A 42 1.30 2.51 1.93
CA PHE A 42 1.69 1.40 2.80
C PHE A 42 1.08 0.07 2.39
N ASN A 43 -0.15 0.06 1.85
CA ASN A 43 -0.77 -1.18 1.41
C ASN A 43 -0.08 -1.80 0.19
N HIS A 44 0.62 -0.99 -0.61
CA HIS A 44 1.31 -1.42 -1.82
C HIS A 44 2.82 -1.53 -1.63
N LEU A 45 3.38 -1.33 -0.42
CA LEU A 45 4.80 -1.55 -0.20
C LEU A 45 5.18 -3.01 -0.43
N ALA A 46 6.33 -3.25 -1.06
CA ALA A 46 6.91 -4.58 -1.17
C ALA A 46 7.23 -5.17 0.22
N ASP A 47 7.75 -4.34 1.12
CA ASP A 47 7.97 -4.66 2.54
C ASP A 47 7.36 -3.59 3.46
N PRO A 48 6.09 -3.76 3.91
CA PRO A 48 5.43 -2.81 4.79
C PRO A 48 6.10 -2.64 6.17
N ARG A 49 6.93 -3.58 6.62
CA ARG A 49 7.57 -3.54 7.96
C ARG A 49 8.99 -2.99 7.91
N GLY A 50 9.80 -3.41 6.94
CA GLY A 50 11.21 -3.06 6.85
C GLY A 50 11.55 -1.90 5.92
N GLN A 51 10.71 -1.57 4.93
CA GLN A 51 11.02 -0.48 3.99
C GLN A 51 11.13 0.86 4.70
N ALA A 52 12.18 1.65 4.44
CA ALA A 52 12.29 3.02 4.95
C ALA A 52 11.19 3.92 4.35
N VAL A 53 10.48 4.66 5.21
CA VAL A 53 9.38 5.55 4.78
C VAL A 53 9.52 6.93 5.44
N GLU A 54 10.31 7.79 4.81
CA GLU A 54 10.44 9.20 5.16
C GLU A 54 9.87 10.08 4.04
N ARG A 55 8.93 10.96 4.40
CA ARG A 55 8.24 11.83 3.46
C ARG A 55 9.23 12.77 2.76
N GLY A 56 9.19 12.77 1.42
CA GLY A 56 10.02 13.64 0.59
C GLY A 56 11.51 13.26 0.59
N ARG A 57 11.88 12.11 1.17
CA ARG A 57 13.29 11.66 1.22
C ARG A 57 13.47 10.21 0.77
N SER A 58 12.67 9.29 1.30
CA SER A 58 12.81 7.87 0.95
C SER A 58 12.26 7.57 -0.44
N TYR A 59 13.00 6.76 -1.18
CA TYR A 59 12.45 5.99 -2.29
C TYR A 59 11.92 4.66 -1.75
N ALA A 60 10.74 4.25 -2.23
CA ALA A 60 10.07 3.06 -1.76
C ALA A 60 9.66 2.16 -2.92
N ASP A 61 9.86 0.86 -2.73
CA ASP A 61 9.45 -0.15 -3.69
C ASP A 61 7.99 -0.53 -3.45
N PHE A 62 7.18 -0.41 -4.51
CA PHE A 62 5.77 -0.71 -4.48
C PHE A 62 5.44 -1.88 -5.42
N HIS A 63 4.49 -2.72 -5.03
CA HIS A 63 3.89 -3.79 -5.81
C HIS A 63 2.41 -3.46 -6.07
N PRO A 64 2.08 -2.80 -7.20
CA PRO A 64 0.72 -2.41 -7.57
C PRO A 64 -0.18 -3.58 -7.95
#